data_AF-F0NCS2-F1
#
_entry.id   AF-F0NCS2-F1
#
_cell.length_a   1.000
_cell.length_b   1.000
_cell.length_c   1.000
_cell.angle_alpha   90.00
_cell.angle_beta   90.00
_cell.angle_gamma   90.00
#
_symmetry.space_group_name_H-M   'P 1'
#
loop_
_entity.id
_entity.type
_entity.pdbx_description
1 polymer ?
#
loop_
_entity_poly.entity_id
_entity_poly.type
_entity_poly.pdbx_seq_one_letter_code
_entity_poly.pdbx_strand_id
1 'polypeptide(L)'
;MSINEKLVKIFYIDGLIVYTRTYMRLDITFYLLVSTLISILTILYISFTLPLAFTYRPKSSQASIKRSEITVLIPVYKEDVDVFKEVIDSVKKQDLKFIVVGDGCDEPYKSIVRTKGGLFIKLDKNMGKRRAIREGFKYVKTPYVLLLDSDTILPDDSVDLLSSKLIGDIVAVSPEISVLSGKNIIAYHVSEMMQRLREISYRALGRFGSIVSLNGQCILVRTDVIRPLIESEEFNSVKLWRFSTILGDDKQITNYIYSNGYKATVTKDVVVKTKAPDTISGLLKQMVRWYRSNNFFLIKEIGDGTIFKKGFFYMFTVLYWYALPLLTLLSYSLYTEIILSHVAKHWDFIVRAIITNPTKFIENVIVYRIDNLFDIDPTPIFHKFSHFLPHHFNPGGIMLIYGNKLSTEMVLFHYFYVFHTFVGEVSTIVSIVMIVSILLYTRRIRGFALGLLAFPLMFFADIFALMTIWRQKKWSGRS
;
A
#
# COMPACT_ATOMS: atom_id res chain seq x y z
N MET A 1 49.07 3.90 21.36
CA MET A 1 47.90 4.37 22.12
C MET A 1 48.08 3.89 23.55
N SER A 2 48.36 4.80 24.48
CA SER A 2 48.68 4.43 25.86
C SER A 2 47.40 3.96 26.58
N ILE A 3 47.56 3.10 27.58
CA ILE A 3 46.48 2.58 28.43
C ILE A 3 45.65 3.74 29.06
N ASN A 4 46.27 4.91 29.26
CA ASN A 4 45.60 6.11 29.74
C ASN A 4 44.59 6.71 28.74
N GLU A 5 44.79 6.62 27.42
CA GLU A 5 43.81 7.14 26.45
C GLU A 5 42.57 6.23 26.32
N LYS A 6 42.73 4.92 26.49
CA LYS A 6 41.60 3.98 26.57
C LYS A 6 40.82 4.15 27.87
N LEU A 7 41.51 4.32 29.00
CA LEU A 7 40.88 4.58 30.30
C LEU A 7 40.13 5.92 30.33
N VAL A 8 40.69 6.98 29.74
CA VAL A 8 40.02 8.29 29.64
C VAL A 8 38.80 8.23 28.74
N LYS A 9 38.82 7.48 27.62
CA LYS A 9 37.63 7.27 26.77
C LYS A 9 36.51 6.49 27.47
N ILE A 10 36.86 5.46 28.24
CA ILE A 10 35.90 4.65 29.01
C ILE A 10 35.31 5.49 30.15
N PHE A 11 36.13 6.24 30.91
CA PHE A 11 35.66 7.16 31.94
C PHE A 11 34.81 8.32 31.40
N TYR A 12 35.07 8.81 30.18
CA TYR A 12 34.25 9.87 29.58
C TYR A 12 32.88 9.36 29.14
N ILE A 13 32.78 8.14 28.62
CA ILE A 13 31.51 7.53 28.19
C ILE A 13 30.68 7.13 29.42
N ASP A 14 31.30 6.48 30.39
CA ASP A 14 30.61 6.04 31.60
C ASP A 14 30.32 7.21 32.55
N GLY A 15 31.21 8.21 32.64
CA GLY A 15 30.97 9.44 33.38
C GLY A 15 29.82 10.25 32.81
N LEU A 16 29.62 10.30 31.48
CA LEU A 16 28.50 11.01 30.86
C LEU A 16 27.16 10.27 31.10
N ILE A 17 27.19 8.92 31.13
CA ILE A 17 26.04 8.06 31.43
C ILE A 17 25.67 8.14 32.93
N VAL A 18 26.67 8.22 33.82
CA VAL A 18 26.47 8.17 35.28
C VAL A 18 26.17 9.55 35.88
N TYR A 19 26.75 10.65 35.38
CA TYR A 19 26.58 11.96 36.04
C TYR A 19 25.31 12.73 35.64
N THR A 20 24.51 12.28 34.66
CA THR A 20 23.42 13.12 34.15
C THR A 20 22.00 12.61 34.27
N ARG A 21 21.69 11.34 34.56
CA ARG A 21 20.27 10.95 34.70
C ARG A 21 20.01 9.80 35.69
N THR A 22 19.61 10.16 36.90
CA THR A 22 18.84 9.31 37.83
C THR A 22 17.39 9.06 37.37
N TYR A 23 16.99 9.59 36.20
CA TYR A 23 15.64 9.55 35.66
C TYR A 23 15.64 9.08 34.21
N MET A 24 14.81 8.08 33.90
CA MET A 24 14.59 7.63 32.52
C MET A 24 14.13 8.78 31.64
N ARG A 25 14.69 8.91 30.43
CA ARG A 25 14.15 9.89 29.48
C ARG A 25 12.84 9.37 28.91
N LEU A 26 11.75 10.07 29.22
CA LEU A 26 10.42 9.72 28.73
C LEU A 26 10.34 9.77 27.20
N ASP A 27 11.04 10.71 26.57
CA ASP A 27 11.15 10.86 25.11
C ASP A 27 11.77 9.62 24.43
N ILE A 28 12.89 9.11 24.94
CA ILE A 28 13.53 7.87 24.45
C ILE A 28 12.59 6.68 24.66
N THR A 29 11.99 6.57 25.84
CA THR A 29 11.07 5.47 26.15
C THR A 29 9.87 5.46 25.18
N PHE A 30 9.32 6.64 24.88
CA PHE A 30 8.22 6.78 23.94
C PHE A 30 8.63 6.47 22.50
N TYR A 31 9.80 6.93 22.06
CA TYR A 31 10.37 6.56 20.75
C TYR A 31 10.53 5.03 20.63
N LEU A 32 11.12 4.38 21.63
CA LEU A 32 11.30 2.92 21.65
C LEU A 32 9.94 2.20 21.62
N LEU A 33 8.93 2.68 22.36
CA LEU A 33 7.59 2.11 22.34
C LEU A 33 6.93 2.19 20.97
N VAL A 34 6.97 3.36 20.32
CA VAL A 34 6.40 3.53 18.97
C VAL A 34 7.13 2.64 17.96
N SER A 35 8.46 2.59 18.01
CA SER A 35 9.27 1.77 17.10
C SER A 35 9.10 0.27 17.35
N THR A 36 8.97 -0.17 18.61
CA THR A 36 8.60 -1.56 18.96
C THR A 36 7.22 -1.91 18.39
N LEU A 37 6.24 -1.01 18.53
CA LEU A 37 4.89 -1.23 18.00
C LEU A 37 4.90 -1.39 16.48
N ILE A 38 5.62 -0.52 15.75
CA ILE A 38 5.81 -0.64 14.29
C ILE A 38 6.40 -2.01 13.95
N SER A 39 7.43 -2.43 14.67
CA SER A 39 8.13 -3.69 14.43
C SER A 39 7.23 -4.90 14.68
N ILE A 40 6.47 -4.93 15.79
CA ILE A 40 5.50 -6.01 16.06
C ILE A 40 4.45 -6.07 14.96
N LEU A 41 3.84 -4.93 14.59
CA LEU A 41 2.82 -4.90 13.54
C LEU A 41 3.36 -5.36 12.19
N THR A 42 4.61 -4.99 11.86
CA THR A 42 5.31 -5.41 10.64
C THR A 42 5.55 -6.92 10.63
N ILE A 43 6.04 -7.48 11.74
CA ILE A 43 6.25 -8.93 11.89
C ILE A 43 4.92 -9.67 11.67
N LEU A 44 3.86 -9.25 12.36
CA LEU A 44 2.53 -9.86 12.23
C LEU A 44 2.05 -9.77 10.79
N TYR A 45 2.07 -8.59 10.18
CA TYR A 45 1.60 -8.39 8.82
C TYR A 45 2.30 -9.29 7.81
N ILE A 46 3.63 -9.30 7.79
CA ILE A 46 4.38 -10.05 6.79
C ILE A 46 4.29 -11.56 7.07
N SER A 47 4.36 -11.98 8.33
CA SER A 47 4.32 -13.40 8.71
C SER A 47 2.98 -14.06 8.37
N PHE A 48 1.87 -13.32 8.42
CA PHE A 48 0.59 -13.81 7.91
C PHE A 48 0.49 -13.66 6.39
N THR A 49 0.89 -12.53 5.82
CA THR A 49 0.66 -12.22 4.41
C THR A 49 1.43 -13.15 3.47
N LEU A 50 2.74 -13.36 3.67
CA LEU A 50 3.55 -14.12 2.71
C LEU A 50 3.10 -15.60 2.58
N PRO A 51 2.97 -16.38 3.67
CA PRO A 51 2.56 -17.78 3.54
C PRO A 51 1.18 -17.92 2.89
N LEU A 52 0.23 -17.06 3.26
CA LEU A 52 -1.11 -17.05 2.67
C LEU A 52 -1.08 -16.68 1.18
N ALA A 53 -0.27 -15.70 0.79
CA ALA A 53 -0.15 -15.27 -0.59
C ALA A 53 0.44 -16.36 -1.51
N PHE A 54 1.46 -17.09 -1.03
CA PHE A 54 2.14 -18.11 -1.83
C PHE A 54 1.39 -19.45 -1.88
N THR A 55 0.58 -19.74 -0.87
CA THR A 55 -0.25 -20.96 -0.84
C THR A 55 -1.63 -20.77 -1.47
N TYR A 56 -2.03 -19.53 -1.78
CA TYR A 56 -3.33 -19.23 -2.36
C TYR A 56 -3.51 -19.84 -3.76
N ARG A 57 -4.58 -20.63 -3.92
CA ARG A 57 -5.04 -21.17 -5.20
C ARG A 57 -6.48 -20.72 -5.43
N PRO A 58 -6.76 -19.88 -6.44
CA PRO A 58 -8.12 -19.42 -6.72
C PRO A 58 -8.99 -20.59 -7.19
N LYS A 59 -10.23 -20.67 -6.70
CA LYS A 59 -11.21 -21.64 -7.20
C LYS A 59 -11.70 -21.21 -8.59
N SER A 60 -12.05 -22.17 -9.43
CA SER A 60 -12.79 -21.98 -10.69
C SER A 60 -13.98 -22.92 -10.72
N SER A 61 -15.06 -22.48 -11.33
CA SER A 61 -16.22 -23.30 -11.65
C SER A 61 -16.15 -23.74 -13.11
N GLN A 62 -16.72 -24.92 -13.38
CA GLN A 62 -16.98 -25.40 -14.73
C GLN A 62 -18.31 -24.87 -15.29
N ALA A 63 -19.16 -24.26 -14.46
CA ALA A 63 -20.41 -23.66 -14.92
C ALA A 63 -20.12 -22.44 -15.80
N SER A 64 -20.48 -22.54 -17.08
CA SER A 64 -20.25 -21.47 -18.06
C SER A 64 -21.43 -20.50 -18.08
N ILE A 65 -21.22 -19.28 -17.62
CA ILE A 65 -22.10 -18.15 -17.93
C ILE A 65 -22.03 -17.92 -19.45
N LYS A 66 -23.17 -17.80 -20.13
CA LYS A 66 -23.15 -17.59 -21.58
C LYS A 66 -22.76 -16.14 -21.88
N ARG A 67 -21.93 -15.93 -22.90
CA ARG A 67 -21.52 -14.60 -23.36
C ARG A 67 -22.72 -13.68 -23.69
N SER A 68 -23.84 -14.26 -24.14
CA SER A 68 -25.09 -13.54 -24.42
C SER A 68 -25.83 -12.98 -23.18
N GLU A 69 -25.44 -13.45 -21.99
CA GLU A 69 -25.90 -12.99 -20.67
C GLU A 69 -25.00 -11.89 -20.08
N ILE A 70 -24.03 -11.39 -20.86
CA ILE A 70 -23.10 -10.34 -20.45
C ILE A 70 -23.27 -9.14 -21.39
N THR A 71 -23.43 -7.96 -20.80
CA THR A 71 -23.36 -6.69 -21.54
C THR A 71 -22.16 -5.89 -21.06
N VAL A 72 -21.30 -5.49 -21.99
CA VAL A 72 -20.18 -4.58 -21.70
C VAL A 72 -20.68 -3.15 -21.68
N LEU A 73 -20.30 -2.39 -20.67
CA LEU A 73 -20.65 -0.98 -20.52
C LEU A 73 -19.37 -0.14 -20.46
N ILE A 74 -19.20 0.74 -21.44
CA ILE A 74 -17.96 1.52 -21.66
C ILE A 74 -18.28 3.02 -21.64
N PRO A 75 -17.93 3.76 -20.58
CA PRO A 75 -17.93 5.22 -20.64
C PRO A 75 -16.72 5.71 -21.44
N VAL A 76 -16.89 6.72 -22.29
CA VAL A 76 -15.81 7.33 -23.08
C VAL A 76 -15.85 8.86 -22.99
N TYR A 77 -14.68 9.49 -22.83
CA TYR A 77 -14.51 10.95 -22.88
C TYR A 77 -13.14 11.33 -23.40
N LYS A 78 -13.07 11.87 -24.63
CA LYS A 78 -11.82 12.34 -25.27
C LYS A 78 -10.67 11.32 -25.21
N GLU A 79 -11.00 10.04 -25.31
CA GLU A 79 -10.03 8.95 -25.39
C GLU A 79 -9.27 8.98 -26.72
N ASP A 80 -8.04 8.48 -26.74
CA ASP A 80 -7.36 8.22 -28.02
C ASP A 80 -8.23 7.31 -28.90
N VAL A 81 -8.46 7.75 -30.14
CA VAL A 81 -9.42 7.10 -31.04
C VAL A 81 -8.94 5.72 -31.46
N ASP A 82 -7.64 5.52 -31.64
CA ASP A 82 -7.09 4.25 -32.07
C ASP A 82 -7.06 3.25 -30.91
N VAL A 83 -6.71 3.69 -29.70
CA VAL A 83 -6.87 2.87 -28.49
C VAL A 83 -8.33 2.45 -28.30
N PHE A 84 -9.28 3.38 -28.45
CA PHE A 84 -10.70 3.06 -28.34
C PHE A 84 -11.16 2.03 -29.38
N LYS A 85 -10.68 2.12 -30.63
CA LYS A 85 -10.97 1.10 -31.66
C LYS A 85 -10.47 -0.29 -31.22
N GLU A 86 -9.24 -0.37 -30.70
CA GLU A 86 -8.69 -1.63 -30.20
C GLU A 86 -9.53 -2.21 -29.06
N VAL A 87 -10.04 -1.37 -28.15
CA VAL A 87 -10.97 -1.81 -27.08
C VAL A 87 -12.25 -2.38 -27.68
N ILE A 88 -12.91 -1.67 -28.60
CA ILE A 88 -14.14 -2.16 -29.24
C ILE A 88 -13.88 -3.46 -30.02
N ASP A 89 -12.77 -3.56 -30.74
CA ASP A 89 -12.40 -4.77 -31.48
C ASP A 89 -12.17 -5.95 -30.53
N SER A 90 -11.54 -5.74 -29.37
CA SER A 90 -11.35 -6.78 -28.34
C SER A 90 -12.67 -7.29 -27.75
N VAL A 91 -13.67 -6.42 -27.60
CA VAL A 91 -15.02 -6.77 -27.15
C VAL A 91 -15.76 -7.55 -28.24
N LYS A 92 -15.67 -7.11 -29.50
CA LYS A 92 -16.31 -7.79 -30.64
C LYS A 92 -15.73 -9.16 -30.93
N LYS A 93 -14.42 -9.33 -30.80
CA LYS A 93 -13.74 -10.62 -31.00
C LYS A 93 -14.26 -11.71 -30.05
N GLN A 94 -14.78 -11.30 -28.89
CA GLN A 94 -15.39 -12.20 -27.92
C GLN A 94 -16.92 -12.35 -28.08
N ASP A 95 -17.53 -11.78 -29.13
CA ASP A 95 -18.98 -11.83 -29.41
C ASP A 95 -19.86 -11.32 -28.26
N LEU A 96 -19.48 -10.19 -27.67
CA LEU A 96 -20.20 -9.58 -26.55
C LEU A 96 -21.15 -8.47 -27.02
N LYS A 97 -22.30 -8.36 -26.35
CA LYS A 97 -23.15 -7.17 -26.44
C LYS A 97 -22.45 -6.02 -25.72
N PHE A 98 -22.50 -4.83 -26.27
CA PHE A 98 -21.84 -3.69 -25.65
C PHE A 98 -22.60 -2.38 -25.86
N ILE A 99 -22.50 -1.53 -24.85
CA ILE A 99 -23.10 -0.21 -24.75
C ILE A 99 -21.96 0.76 -24.45
N VAL A 100 -21.88 1.83 -25.24
CA VAL A 100 -20.91 2.90 -25.04
C VAL A 100 -21.64 4.19 -24.71
N VAL A 101 -21.15 4.90 -23.68
CA VAL A 101 -21.70 6.18 -23.25
C VAL A 101 -20.67 7.27 -23.52
N GLY A 102 -20.94 8.14 -24.50
CA GLY A 102 -20.15 9.34 -24.78
C GLY A 102 -20.47 10.44 -23.78
N ASP A 103 -19.55 10.71 -22.85
CA ASP A 103 -19.73 11.66 -21.76
C ASP A 103 -19.42 13.11 -22.18
N GLY A 104 -20.30 13.71 -22.99
CA GLY A 104 -20.01 15.01 -23.62
C GLY A 104 -19.10 14.89 -24.86
N CYS A 105 -19.05 13.71 -25.47
CA CYS A 105 -18.45 13.47 -26.78
C CYS A 105 -19.37 12.59 -27.66
N ASP A 106 -19.17 12.63 -28.97
CA ASP A 106 -20.05 11.98 -29.94
C ASP A 106 -19.23 11.27 -31.03
N GLU A 107 -18.84 11.98 -32.09
CA GLU A 107 -17.93 11.47 -33.11
C GLU A 107 -16.46 11.60 -32.68
N PRO A 108 -15.56 10.67 -33.08
CA PRO A 108 -15.81 9.52 -33.97
C PRO A 108 -16.33 8.25 -33.25
N TYR A 109 -16.48 8.28 -31.92
CA TYR A 109 -16.81 7.10 -31.10
C TYR A 109 -18.15 6.47 -31.49
N LYS A 110 -19.17 7.29 -31.75
CA LYS A 110 -20.49 6.83 -32.19
C LYS A 110 -20.43 6.03 -33.48
N SER A 111 -19.73 6.52 -34.50
CA SER A 111 -19.58 5.81 -35.77
C SER A 111 -18.88 4.46 -35.61
N ILE A 112 -17.82 4.42 -34.79
CA ILE A 112 -17.08 3.17 -34.48
C ILE A 112 -18.02 2.16 -33.81
N VAL A 113 -18.76 2.59 -32.79
CA VAL A 113 -19.66 1.71 -32.02
C VAL A 113 -20.79 1.16 -32.88
N ARG A 114 -21.44 2.02 -33.68
CA ARG A 114 -22.56 1.63 -34.55
C ARG A 114 -22.12 0.67 -35.65
N THR A 115 -20.98 0.93 -36.30
CA THR A 115 -20.42 0.05 -37.34
C THR A 115 -20.11 -1.34 -36.79
N LYS A 116 -19.75 -1.42 -35.51
CA LYS A 116 -19.48 -2.68 -34.80
C LYS A 116 -20.74 -3.27 -34.15
N GLY A 117 -21.92 -2.70 -34.36
CA GLY A 117 -23.20 -3.24 -33.86
C GLY A 117 -23.42 -3.04 -32.35
N GLY A 118 -22.77 -2.05 -31.74
CA GLY A 118 -23.02 -1.65 -30.35
C GLY A 118 -24.04 -0.52 -30.24
N LEU A 119 -24.55 -0.31 -29.02
CA LEU A 119 -25.41 0.82 -28.70
C LEU A 119 -24.56 2.01 -28.25
N PHE A 120 -24.74 3.17 -28.86
CA PHE A 120 -24.10 4.42 -28.42
C PHE A 120 -25.14 5.36 -27.79
N ILE A 121 -24.85 5.84 -26.57
CA ILE A 121 -25.65 6.80 -25.82
C ILE A 121 -24.83 8.06 -25.64
N LYS A 122 -25.40 9.21 -25.99
CA LYS A 122 -24.73 10.51 -25.85
C LYS A 122 -25.23 11.24 -24.61
N LEU A 123 -24.31 11.78 -23.82
CA LEU A 123 -24.59 12.81 -22.83
C LEU A 123 -24.23 14.18 -23.40
N ASP A 124 -25.06 15.19 -23.15
CA ASP A 124 -24.89 16.52 -23.74
C ASP A 124 -23.61 17.24 -23.29
N LYS A 125 -23.15 16.94 -22.07
CA LYS A 125 -21.94 17.51 -21.48
C LYS A 125 -21.21 16.46 -20.67
N ASN A 126 -19.94 16.72 -20.36
CA ASN A 126 -19.19 15.88 -19.43
C ASN A 126 -19.79 15.98 -18.02
N MET A 127 -20.31 14.85 -17.57
CA MET A 127 -20.95 14.61 -16.28
C MET A 127 -20.08 13.72 -15.38
N GLY A 128 -19.02 13.12 -15.93
CA GLY A 128 -18.06 12.26 -15.27
C GLY A 128 -18.40 10.77 -15.38
N LYS A 129 -17.36 9.92 -15.26
CA LYS A 129 -17.45 8.45 -15.40
C LYS A 129 -18.64 7.81 -14.68
N ARG A 130 -18.86 8.14 -13.41
CA ARG A 130 -19.94 7.57 -12.58
C ARG A 130 -21.33 7.85 -13.16
N ARG A 131 -21.58 9.07 -13.62
CA ARG A 131 -22.84 9.45 -14.26
C ARG A 131 -23.00 8.78 -15.61
N ALA A 132 -21.93 8.69 -16.41
CA ALA A 132 -21.93 7.95 -17.66
C ALA A 132 -22.26 6.45 -17.45
N ILE A 133 -21.66 5.82 -16.44
CA ILE A 133 -22.01 4.44 -16.04
C ILE A 133 -23.49 4.37 -15.67
N ARG A 134 -23.99 5.23 -14.78
CA ARG A 134 -25.41 5.21 -14.35
C ARG A 134 -26.38 5.35 -15.52
N GLU A 135 -26.11 6.26 -16.45
CA GLU A 135 -26.97 6.48 -17.62
C GLU A 135 -26.96 5.28 -18.59
N GLY A 136 -25.78 4.70 -18.86
CA GLY A 136 -25.70 3.48 -19.67
C GLY A 136 -26.29 2.24 -19.00
N PHE A 137 -26.22 2.16 -17.67
CA PHE A 137 -26.71 1.02 -16.89
C PHE A 137 -28.22 0.79 -17.03
N LYS A 138 -29.00 1.85 -17.32
CA LYS A 138 -30.46 1.76 -17.57
C LYS A 138 -30.80 0.82 -18.74
N TYR A 139 -29.88 0.69 -19.68
CA TYR A 139 -30.01 -0.13 -20.88
C TYR A 139 -29.46 -1.55 -20.70
N VAL A 140 -28.78 -1.84 -19.58
CA VAL A 140 -28.28 -3.18 -19.27
C VAL A 140 -29.44 -4.06 -18.75
N LYS A 141 -29.83 -5.04 -19.57
CA LYS A 141 -30.90 -6.02 -19.26
C LYS A 141 -30.38 -7.43 -18.98
N THR A 142 -29.09 -7.66 -19.17
CA THR A 142 -28.48 -8.97 -18.99
C THR A 142 -28.20 -9.27 -17.52
N PRO A 143 -28.16 -10.56 -17.11
CA PRO A 143 -27.86 -10.97 -15.74
C PRO A 143 -26.50 -10.49 -15.23
N TYR A 144 -25.54 -10.30 -16.13
CA TYR A 144 -24.21 -9.80 -15.81
C TYR A 144 -23.85 -8.58 -16.65
N VAL A 145 -23.02 -7.71 -16.06
CA VAL A 145 -22.49 -6.50 -16.68
C VAL A 145 -20.98 -6.49 -16.52
N LEU A 146 -20.29 -6.15 -17.61
CA LEU A 146 -18.85 -5.94 -17.63
C LEU A 146 -18.59 -4.43 -17.74
N LEU A 147 -18.26 -3.78 -16.62
CA LEU A 147 -17.81 -2.39 -16.64
C LEU A 147 -16.37 -2.37 -17.17
N LEU A 148 -16.12 -1.64 -18.26
CA LEU A 148 -14.83 -1.62 -18.94
C LEU A 148 -14.41 -0.18 -19.24
N ASP A 149 -13.17 0.18 -18.91
CA ASP A 149 -12.61 1.50 -19.24
C ASP A 149 -12.34 1.62 -20.75
N SER A 150 -12.47 2.83 -21.31
CA SER A 150 -12.28 3.11 -22.74
C SER A 150 -10.85 2.92 -23.26
N ASP A 151 -9.89 2.70 -22.36
CA ASP A 151 -8.47 2.47 -22.62
C ASP A 151 -8.00 1.04 -22.28
N THR A 152 -8.94 0.13 -21.95
CA THR A 152 -8.62 -1.22 -21.47
C THR A 152 -8.99 -2.29 -22.49
N ILE A 153 -7.98 -2.84 -23.15
CA ILE A 153 -8.12 -3.92 -24.14
C ILE A 153 -8.33 -5.25 -23.40
N LEU A 154 -9.39 -5.99 -23.76
CA LEU A 154 -9.65 -7.31 -23.21
C LEU A 154 -8.76 -8.37 -23.88
N PRO A 155 -8.04 -9.21 -23.10
CA PRO A 155 -7.36 -10.37 -23.66
C PRO A 155 -8.35 -11.36 -24.28
N ASP A 156 -7.87 -12.18 -25.21
CA ASP A 156 -8.65 -13.28 -25.76
C ASP A 156 -9.11 -14.24 -24.64
N ASP A 157 -10.32 -14.78 -24.79
CA ASP A 157 -10.99 -15.69 -23.83
C ASP A 157 -11.12 -15.17 -22.38
N SER A 158 -10.86 -13.87 -22.16
CA SER A 158 -10.87 -13.26 -20.84
C SER A 158 -12.23 -13.33 -20.17
N VAL A 159 -13.33 -13.14 -20.91
CA VAL A 159 -14.66 -13.10 -20.31
C VAL A 159 -15.10 -14.46 -19.77
N ASP A 160 -14.75 -15.56 -20.43
CA ASP A 160 -15.07 -16.90 -19.95
C ASP A 160 -14.25 -17.24 -18.68
N LEU A 161 -12.97 -16.88 -18.69
CA LEU A 161 -12.09 -17.04 -17.53
C LEU A 161 -12.56 -16.21 -16.32
N LEU A 162 -12.97 -14.95 -16.54
CA LEU A 162 -13.57 -14.11 -15.50
C LEU A 162 -14.86 -14.75 -14.98
N SER A 163 -15.78 -15.10 -15.88
CA SER A 163 -17.06 -15.72 -15.54
C SER A 163 -16.93 -16.98 -14.70
N SER A 164 -15.89 -17.80 -14.96
CA SER A 164 -15.58 -19.01 -14.17
C SER A 164 -15.32 -18.75 -12.68
N LYS A 165 -15.05 -17.49 -12.28
CA LYS A 165 -14.77 -17.09 -10.89
C LYS A 165 -16.00 -16.61 -10.13
N LEU A 166 -17.15 -16.47 -10.79
CA LEU A 166 -18.40 -16.10 -10.15
C LEU A 166 -19.06 -17.35 -9.54
N ILE A 167 -18.56 -17.76 -8.37
CA ILE A 167 -18.93 -19.01 -7.69
C ILE A 167 -19.49 -18.71 -6.30
N GLY A 168 -20.60 -19.36 -5.96
CA GLY A 168 -21.21 -19.23 -4.63
C GLY A 168 -21.61 -17.79 -4.32
N ASP A 169 -20.99 -17.21 -3.30
CA ASP A 169 -21.20 -15.83 -2.85
C ASP A 169 -20.33 -14.79 -3.59
N ILE A 170 -19.46 -15.21 -4.51
CA ILE A 170 -18.64 -14.31 -5.33
C ILE A 170 -19.48 -13.78 -6.50
N VAL A 171 -19.89 -12.52 -6.40
CA VAL A 171 -20.79 -11.86 -7.37
C VAL A 171 -20.07 -10.90 -8.30
N ALA A 172 -18.80 -10.58 -8.01
CA ALA A 172 -17.97 -9.74 -8.84
C ALA A 172 -16.52 -10.24 -8.95
N VAL A 173 -15.93 -10.01 -10.12
CA VAL A 173 -14.54 -10.36 -10.41
C VAL A 173 -13.89 -9.30 -11.28
N SER A 174 -12.61 -9.03 -11.01
CA SER A 174 -11.73 -8.25 -11.88
C SER A 174 -10.52 -9.07 -12.33
N PRO A 175 -9.97 -8.80 -13.52
CA PRO A 175 -8.68 -9.32 -13.92
C PRO A 175 -7.56 -8.65 -13.13
N GLU A 176 -6.40 -9.29 -13.03
CA GLU A 176 -5.21 -8.67 -12.48
C GLU A 176 -4.65 -7.62 -13.45
N ILE A 177 -3.93 -6.64 -12.93
CA ILE A 177 -3.32 -5.58 -13.74
C ILE A 177 -1.83 -5.88 -13.95
N SER A 178 -1.38 -5.80 -15.20
CA SER A 178 0.04 -5.67 -15.53
C SER A 178 0.35 -4.26 -15.98
N VAL A 179 1.45 -3.71 -15.47
CA VAL A 179 1.96 -2.41 -15.92
C VAL A 179 2.81 -2.63 -17.16
N LEU A 180 2.58 -1.85 -18.21
CA LEU A 180 3.44 -1.74 -19.39
C LEU A 180 4.42 -0.59 -19.22
N SER A 181 5.61 -0.74 -19.82
CA SER A 181 6.61 0.33 -19.83
C SER A 181 6.04 1.60 -20.44
N GLY A 182 6.12 2.69 -19.68
CA GLY A 182 5.91 4.04 -20.20
C GLY A 182 7.21 4.61 -20.78
N LYS A 183 7.21 5.92 -21.08
CA LYS A 183 8.43 6.64 -21.50
C LYS A 183 9.47 6.76 -20.39
N ASN A 184 9.04 6.75 -19.13
CA ASN A 184 9.92 6.88 -17.97
C ASN A 184 10.11 5.53 -17.25
N ILE A 185 11.34 5.02 -17.28
CA ILE A 185 11.71 3.72 -16.71
C ILE A 185 11.58 3.66 -15.19
N ILE A 186 11.83 4.78 -14.49
CA ILE A 186 11.70 4.87 -13.03
C ILE A 186 10.21 4.79 -12.65
N ALA A 187 9.36 5.58 -13.32
CA ALA A 187 7.93 5.55 -13.09
C ALA A 187 7.33 4.16 -13.36
N TYR A 188 7.84 3.46 -14.40
CA TYR A 188 7.48 2.07 -14.68
C TYR A 188 7.84 1.13 -13.51
N HIS A 189 9.11 1.11 -13.07
CA HIS A 189 9.53 0.18 -12.01
C HIS A 189 8.91 0.48 -10.65
N VAL A 190 8.65 1.75 -10.33
CA VAL A 190 7.88 2.13 -9.14
C VAL A 190 6.45 1.60 -9.23
N SER A 191 5.78 1.79 -10.37
CA SER A 191 4.42 1.29 -10.59
C SER A 191 4.35 -0.23 -10.54
N GLU A 192 5.34 -0.91 -11.12
CA GLU A 192 5.50 -2.36 -11.08
C GLU A 192 5.66 -2.84 -9.63
N MET A 193 6.56 -2.22 -8.84
CA MET A 193 6.76 -2.56 -7.43
C MET A 193 5.46 -2.44 -6.62
N MET A 194 4.74 -1.32 -6.76
CA MET A 194 3.46 -1.11 -6.09
C MET A 194 2.44 -2.19 -6.46
N GLN A 195 2.37 -2.53 -7.74
CA GLN A 195 1.46 -3.55 -8.25
C GLN A 195 1.80 -4.94 -7.70
N ARG A 196 3.09 -5.28 -7.54
CA ARG A 196 3.53 -6.54 -6.90
C ARG A 196 3.19 -6.59 -5.41
N LEU A 197 3.44 -5.51 -4.68
CA LEU A 197 3.06 -5.41 -3.26
C LEU A 197 1.54 -5.61 -3.08
N ARG A 198 0.75 -4.99 -3.95
CA ARG A 198 -0.71 -5.14 -3.99
C ARG A 198 -1.12 -6.58 -4.30
N GLU A 199 -0.53 -7.19 -5.33
CA GLU A 199 -0.82 -8.57 -5.77
C GLU A 199 -0.59 -9.59 -4.64
N ILE A 200 0.55 -9.51 -3.95
CA ILE A 200 0.86 -10.39 -2.80
C ILE A 200 -0.22 -10.26 -1.72
N SER A 201 -0.56 -9.03 -1.39
CA SER A 201 -1.55 -8.73 -0.36
C SER A 201 -2.96 -9.21 -0.75
N TYR A 202 -3.34 -9.03 -2.02
CA TYR A 202 -4.63 -9.47 -2.54
C TYR A 202 -4.76 -11.00 -2.55
N ARG A 203 -3.67 -11.73 -2.83
CA ARG A 203 -3.66 -13.19 -2.71
C ARG A 203 -3.89 -13.64 -1.27
N ALA A 204 -3.22 -13.00 -0.31
CA ALA A 204 -3.40 -13.30 1.11
C ALA A 204 -4.84 -12.99 1.58
N LEU A 205 -5.38 -11.82 1.23
CA LEU A 205 -6.76 -11.43 1.55
C LEU A 205 -7.80 -12.34 0.87
N GLY A 206 -7.55 -12.74 -0.38
CA GLY A 206 -8.41 -13.62 -1.17
C GLY A 206 -8.58 -15.00 -0.55
N ARG A 207 -7.61 -15.48 0.24
CA ARG A 207 -7.74 -16.72 1.02
C ARG A 207 -8.92 -16.70 1.99
N PHE A 208 -9.26 -15.52 2.51
CA PHE A 208 -10.41 -15.30 3.39
C PHE A 208 -11.62 -14.72 2.64
N GLY A 209 -11.61 -14.72 1.31
CA GLY A 209 -12.71 -14.21 0.50
C GLY A 209 -12.88 -12.70 0.60
N SER A 210 -11.79 -11.96 0.84
CA SER A 210 -11.77 -10.51 0.95
C SER A 210 -10.81 -9.90 -0.07
N ILE A 211 -11.09 -8.69 -0.54
CA ILE A 211 -10.16 -7.87 -1.33
C ILE A 211 -10.31 -6.41 -0.92
N VAL A 212 -9.27 -5.59 -1.17
CA VAL A 212 -9.35 -4.14 -0.91
C VAL A 212 -10.30 -3.47 -1.90
N SER A 213 -10.09 -3.70 -3.19
CA SER A 213 -10.89 -3.12 -4.26
C SER A 213 -10.81 -4.01 -5.49
N LEU A 214 -11.92 -4.12 -6.23
CA LEU A 214 -11.91 -4.50 -7.63
C LEU A 214 -11.05 -3.51 -8.44
N ASN A 215 -10.62 -3.92 -9.63
CA ASN A 215 -9.82 -3.09 -10.53
C ASN A 215 -10.76 -2.34 -11.46
N GLY A 216 -10.88 -1.02 -11.32
CA GLY A 216 -11.83 -0.20 -12.07
C GLY A 216 -11.72 -0.22 -13.60
N GLN A 217 -10.60 -0.73 -14.13
CA GLN A 217 -10.39 -0.96 -15.56
C GLN A 217 -11.35 -1.99 -16.15
N CYS A 218 -11.69 -3.02 -15.37
CA CYS A 218 -12.51 -4.14 -15.83
C CYS A 218 -13.15 -4.84 -14.64
N ILE A 219 -14.48 -4.79 -14.56
CA ILE A 219 -15.27 -5.41 -13.49
C ILE A 219 -16.43 -6.18 -14.11
N LEU A 220 -16.39 -7.51 -14.02
CA LEU A 220 -17.53 -8.37 -14.32
C LEU A 220 -18.33 -8.58 -13.04
N VAL A 221 -19.63 -8.29 -13.06
CA VAL A 221 -20.46 -8.34 -11.85
C VAL A 221 -21.90 -8.71 -12.17
N ARG A 222 -22.57 -9.35 -11.21
CA ARG A 222 -24.01 -9.60 -11.23
C ARG A 222 -24.79 -8.29 -11.25
N THR A 223 -25.60 -8.10 -12.29
CA THR A 223 -26.30 -6.84 -12.56
C THR A 223 -27.29 -6.49 -11.45
N ASP A 224 -28.07 -7.46 -10.99
CA ASP A 224 -29.09 -7.30 -9.96
C ASP A 224 -28.50 -6.89 -8.60
N VAL A 225 -27.34 -7.43 -8.24
CA VAL A 225 -26.65 -7.09 -6.99
C VAL A 225 -26.27 -5.62 -6.95
N ILE A 226 -25.64 -5.09 -8.01
CA ILE A 226 -25.14 -3.71 -8.00
C ILE A 226 -26.16 -2.67 -8.48
N ARG A 227 -27.28 -3.07 -9.08
CA ARG A 227 -28.30 -2.15 -9.61
C ARG A 227 -28.76 -1.09 -8.59
N PRO A 228 -29.09 -1.44 -7.33
CA PRO A 228 -29.56 -0.43 -6.38
C PRO A 228 -28.49 0.61 -6.06
N LEU A 229 -27.20 0.21 -6.05
CA LEU A 229 -26.10 1.16 -5.91
C LEU A 229 -26.03 2.08 -7.14
N ILE A 230 -25.90 1.51 -8.34
CA ILE A 230 -25.65 2.29 -9.56
C ILE A 230 -26.78 3.29 -9.83
N GLU A 231 -28.02 2.91 -9.56
CA GLU A 231 -29.20 3.76 -9.77
C GLU A 231 -29.39 4.81 -8.66
N SER A 232 -28.67 4.70 -7.53
CA SER A 232 -28.74 5.65 -6.42
C SER A 232 -27.98 6.96 -6.69
N GLU A 233 -28.36 8.03 -5.97
CA GLU A 233 -27.58 9.28 -5.97
C GLU A 233 -26.22 9.13 -5.26
N GLU A 234 -26.07 8.16 -4.34
CA GLU A 234 -24.81 7.93 -3.63
C GLU A 234 -23.69 7.47 -4.59
N PHE A 235 -24.04 6.77 -5.67
CA PHE A 235 -23.06 6.37 -6.68
C PHE A 235 -22.50 7.56 -7.48
N ASN A 236 -23.27 8.64 -7.63
CA ASN A 236 -22.77 9.85 -8.28
C ASN A 236 -21.79 10.62 -7.40
N SER A 237 -22.06 10.68 -6.10
CA SER A 237 -21.24 11.39 -5.13
C SER A 237 -21.36 10.74 -3.77
N VAL A 238 -20.28 10.07 -3.34
CA VAL A 238 -20.23 9.39 -2.06
C VAL A 238 -20.09 10.44 -0.98
N LYS A 239 -20.98 10.44 0.01
CA LYS A 239 -20.95 11.37 1.14
C LYS A 239 -20.31 10.72 2.36
N LEU A 240 -19.50 11.49 3.07
CA LEU A 240 -18.95 11.17 4.38
C LEU A 240 -19.03 12.42 5.24
N TRP A 241 -20.02 12.46 6.13
CA TRP A 241 -20.40 13.65 6.90
C TRP A 241 -20.62 14.88 5.98
N ARG A 242 -19.79 15.92 6.13
CA ARG A 242 -19.84 17.14 5.30
C ARG A 242 -19.01 17.06 4.01
N PHE A 243 -18.26 15.99 3.81
CA PHE A 243 -17.38 15.81 2.66
C PHE A 243 -18.03 14.90 1.63
N SER A 244 -17.67 15.09 0.36
CA SER A 244 -18.06 14.17 -0.69
C SER A 244 -16.88 13.88 -1.62
N THR A 245 -16.93 12.70 -2.25
CA THR A 245 -15.99 12.30 -3.29
C THR A 245 -16.72 11.76 -4.51
N ILE A 246 -16.07 11.92 -5.66
CA ILE A 246 -16.46 11.34 -6.95
C ILE A 246 -15.44 10.30 -7.43
N LEU A 247 -14.41 9.99 -6.63
CA LEU A 247 -13.36 9.02 -6.95
C LEU A 247 -13.71 7.63 -6.42
N GLY A 248 -13.06 6.58 -6.96
CA GLY A 248 -13.15 5.20 -6.46
C GLY A 248 -14.51 4.54 -6.69
N ASP A 249 -15.01 4.57 -7.92
CA ASP A 249 -16.21 3.83 -8.34
C ASP A 249 -16.07 2.33 -8.09
N ASP A 250 -14.90 1.78 -8.42
CA ASP A 250 -14.49 0.40 -8.14
C ASP A 250 -14.51 0.06 -6.65
N LYS A 251 -13.96 0.92 -5.80
CA LYS A 251 -13.93 0.76 -4.35
C LYS A 251 -15.33 0.83 -3.75
N GLN A 252 -16.19 1.73 -4.23
CA GLN A 252 -17.57 1.83 -3.77
C GLN A 252 -18.37 0.58 -4.16
N ILE A 253 -18.25 0.11 -5.41
CA ILE A 253 -18.89 -1.13 -5.86
C ILE A 253 -18.43 -2.30 -5.00
N THR A 254 -17.11 -2.41 -4.76
CA THR A 254 -16.54 -3.45 -3.90
C THR A 254 -17.14 -3.39 -2.49
N ASN A 255 -17.13 -2.22 -1.85
CA ASN A 255 -17.63 -2.06 -0.49
C ASN A 255 -19.13 -2.35 -0.39
N TYR A 256 -19.91 -1.94 -1.39
CA TYR A 256 -21.34 -2.22 -1.45
C TYR A 256 -21.63 -3.73 -1.58
N ILE A 257 -20.83 -4.46 -2.35
CA ILE A 257 -20.93 -5.93 -2.45
C ILE A 257 -20.76 -6.57 -1.05
N TYR A 258 -19.68 -6.20 -0.35
CA TYR A 258 -19.42 -6.71 1.01
C TYR A 258 -20.45 -6.24 2.04
N SER A 259 -20.97 -5.01 1.92
CA SER A 259 -21.99 -4.51 2.84
C SER A 259 -23.31 -5.29 2.73
N ASN A 260 -23.58 -5.89 1.57
CA ASN A 260 -24.73 -6.77 1.32
C ASN A 260 -24.45 -8.26 1.59
N GLY A 261 -23.28 -8.61 2.13
CA GLY A 261 -22.94 -10.00 2.49
C GLY A 261 -22.43 -10.86 1.34
N TYR A 262 -22.20 -10.27 0.16
CA TYR A 262 -21.58 -10.94 -0.98
C TYR A 262 -20.05 -10.74 -0.97
N LYS A 263 -19.36 -11.45 -1.87
CA LYS A 263 -17.91 -11.39 -2.04
C LYS A 263 -17.50 -10.95 -3.44
N ALA A 264 -16.26 -10.48 -3.53
CA ALA A 264 -15.63 -10.09 -4.78
C ALA A 264 -14.18 -10.61 -4.82
N THR A 265 -13.67 -10.92 -6.02
CA THR A 265 -12.30 -11.43 -6.17
C THR A 265 -11.55 -10.75 -7.31
N VAL A 266 -10.21 -10.81 -7.26
CA VAL A 266 -9.34 -10.50 -8.40
C VAL A 266 -8.69 -11.80 -8.85
N THR A 267 -8.65 -12.05 -10.16
CA THR A 267 -8.06 -13.26 -10.73
C THR A 267 -6.82 -12.96 -11.56
N LYS A 268 -5.78 -13.76 -11.37
CA LYS A 268 -4.54 -13.71 -12.16
C LYS A 268 -4.64 -14.46 -13.50
N ASP A 269 -5.72 -15.21 -13.70
CA ASP A 269 -5.94 -16.00 -14.91
C ASP A 269 -6.21 -15.09 -16.12
N VAL A 270 -6.65 -13.87 -15.86
CA VAL A 270 -6.79 -12.80 -16.85
C VAL A 270 -5.96 -11.62 -16.39
N VAL A 271 -5.16 -11.08 -17.29
CA VAL A 271 -4.30 -9.92 -17.02
C VAL A 271 -4.58 -8.83 -18.04
N VAL A 272 -5.09 -7.69 -17.56
CA VAL A 272 -5.25 -6.49 -18.39
C VAL A 272 -4.03 -5.60 -18.25
N LYS A 273 -3.69 -4.89 -19.32
CA LYS A 273 -2.49 -4.08 -19.41
C LYS A 273 -2.84 -2.60 -19.21
N THR A 274 -2.08 -1.91 -18.35
CA THR A 274 -2.15 -0.45 -18.20
C THR A 274 -0.78 0.14 -18.46
N LYS A 275 -0.71 1.27 -19.18
CA LYS A 275 0.55 2.00 -19.33
C LYS A 275 0.95 2.65 -18.01
N ALA A 276 2.23 2.59 -17.66
CA ALA A 276 2.78 3.41 -16.58
C ALA A 276 2.74 4.91 -16.96
N PRO A 277 2.62 5.83 -15.99
CA PRO A 277 2.75 7.25 -16.25
C PRO A 277 4.08 7.60 -16.92
N ASP A 278 4.04 8.52 -17.89
CA ASP A 278 5.23 8.95 -18.63
C ASP A 278 6.15 9.87 -17.80
N THR A 279 5.73 10.31 -16.60
CA THR A 279 6.52 11.14 -15.69
C THR A 279 6.33 10.75 -14.22
N ILE A 280 7.35 11.00 -13.39
CA ILE A 280 7.27 10.80 -11.92
C ILE A 280 6.21 11.72 -11.29
N SER A 281 6.08 12.96 -11.78
CA SER A 281 5.03 13.88 -11.32
C SER A 281 3.62 13.36 -11.64
N GLY A 282 3.42 12.81 -12.83
CA GLY A 282 2.17 12.13 -13.21
C GLY A 282 1.85 10.95 -12.30
N LEU A 283 2.87 10.13 -12.00
CA LEU A 283 2.75 9.01 -11.07
C LEU A 283 2.38 9.48 -9.65
N LEU A 284 3.05 10.51 -9.12
CA LEU A 284 2.74 11.06 -7.80
C LEU A 284 1.31 11.61 -7.73
N LYS A 285 0.84 12.34 -8.75
CA LYS A 285 -0.55 12.80 -8.83
C LYS A 285 -1.54 11.63 -8.82
N GLN A 286 -1.22 10.55 -9.53
CA GLN A 286 -2.03 9.33 -9.55
C GLN A 286 -2.05 8.62 -8.19
N MET A 287 -0.89 8.48 -7.53
CA MET A 287 -0.79 7.92 -6.18
C MET A 287 -1.61 8.73 -5.17
N VAL A 288 -1.44 10.04 -5.14
CA VAL A 288 -2.19 10.93 -4.23
C VAL A 288 -3.70 10.77 -4.45
N ARG A 289 -4.15 10.69 -5.72
CA ARG A 289 -5.56 10.46 -6.04
C ARG A 289 -6.07 9.12 -5.48
N TRP A 290 -5.29 8.05 -5.64
CA TRP A 290 -5.62 6.73 -5.10
C TRP A 290 -5.67 6.73 -3.59
N TYR A 291 -4.61 7.19 -2.91
CA TYR A 291 -4.55 7.26 -1.44
C TYR A 291 -5.66 8.14 -0.86
N ARG A 292 -6.03 9.24 -1.52
CA ARG A 292 -7.15 10.09 -1.09
C ARG A 292 -8.49 9.34 -1.12
N SER A 293 -8.76 8.60 -2.20
CA SER A 293 -9.97 7.78 -2.32
C SER A 293 -9.97 6.66 -1.28
N ASN A 294 -8.83 5.99 -1.15
CA ASN A 294 -8.58 4.90 -0.21
C ASN A 294 -8.79 5.30 1.26
N ASN A 295 -8.19 6.41 1.71
CA ASN A 295 -8.39 6.94 3.07
C ASN A 295 -9.86 7.34 3.31
N PHE A 296 -10.54 7.91 2.31
CA PHE A 296 -11.95 8.26 2.41
C PHE A 296 -12.83 7.02 2.62
N PHE A 297 -12.61 5.97 1.82
CA PHE A 297 -13.36 4.73 1.95
C PHE A 297 -13.00 3.95 3.22
N LEU A 298 -11.77 4.03 3.73
CA LEU A 298 -11.42 3.45 5.03
C LEU A 298 -12.28 4.04 6.14
N ILE A 299 -12.36 5.37 6.23
CA ILE A 299 -13.17 6.04 7.27
C ILE A 299 -14.64 5.65 7.12
N LYS A 300 -15.15 5.58 5.88
CA LYS A 300 -16.51 5.13 5.61
C LYS A 300 -16.73 3.68 6.07
N GLU A 301 -15.81 2.77 5.77
CA GLU A 301 -15.91 1.34 6.14
C GLU A 301 -15.87 1.11 7.65
N ILE A 302 -15.11 1.93 8.38
CA ILE A 302 -15.12 1.93 9.85
C ILE A 302 -16.48 2.42 10.35
N GLY A 303 -17.00 3.52 9.77
CA GLY A 303 -18.27 4.12 10.20
C GLY A 303 -19.51 3.29 9.89
N ASP A 304 -19.55 2.59 8.75
CA ASP A 304 -20.69 1.75 8.34
C ASP A 304 -20.53 0.26 8.67
N GLY A 305 -19.41 -0.12 9.30
CA GLY A 305 -19.12 -1.49 9.71
C GLY A 305 -18.76 -2.46 8.57
N THR A 306 -18.65 -1.99 7.33
CA THR A 306 -18.24 -2.83 6.18
C THR A 306 -16.86 -3.44 6.40
N ILE A 307 -15.97 -2.77 7.15
CA ILE A 307 -14.64 -3.30 7.48
C ILE A 307 -14.72 -4.65 8.20
N PHE A 308 -15.72 -4.85 9.07
CA PHE A 308 -15.90 -6.10 9.81
C PHE A 308 -16.52 -7.20 8.93
N LYS A 309 -17.39 -6.83 7.99
CA LYS A 309 -18.00 -7.78 7.04
C LYS A 309 -16.98 -8.40 6.08
N LYS A 310 -15.86 -7.72 5.84
CA LYS A 310 -14.72 -8.24 5.08
C LYS A 310 -13.79 -9.15 5.89
N GLY A 311 -14.02 -9.27 7.20
CA GLY A 311 -13.29 -10.18 8.08
C GLY A 311 -12.09 -9.55 8.81
N PHE A 312 -11.65 -10.22 9.87
CA PHE A 312 -10.61 -9.72 10.77
C PHE A 312 -9.25 -9.48 10.07
N PHE A 313 -8.81 -10.40 9.21
CA PHE A 313 -7.54 -10.26 8.51
C PHE A 313 -7.54 -9.07 7.54
N TYR A 314 -8.68 -8.81 6.88
CA TYR A 314 -8.87 -7.60 6.09
C TYR A 314 -8.72 -6.34 6.93
N MET A 315 -9.46 -6.27 8.03
CA MET A 315 -9.44 -5.14 8.97
C MET A 315 -8.02 -4.86 9.46
N PHE A 316 -7.33 -5.89 9.97
CA PHE A 316 -5.94 -5.77 10.42
C PHE A 316 -5.02 -5.26 9.31
N THR A 317 -5.12 -5.83 8.11
CA THR A 317 -4.27 -5.46 6.96
C THR A 317 -4.44 -3.99 6.58
N VAL A 318 -5.68 -3.53 6.41
CA VAL A 318 -5.91 -2.14 6.00
C VAL A 318 -5.54 -1.17 7.12
N LEU A 319 -5.92 -1.45 8.39
CA LEU A 319 -5.55 -0.60 9.51
C LEU A 319 -4.02 -0.48 9.65
N TYR A 320 -3.30 -1.59 9.48
CA TYR A 320 -1.84 -1.57 9.46
C TYR A 320 -1.28 -0.69 8.35
N TRP A 321 -1.78 -0.82 7.10
CA TRP A 321 -1.29 -0.01 5.98
C TRP A 321 -1.42 1.50 6.20
N TYR A 322 -2.53 1.96 6.78
CA TYR A 322 -2.73 3.39 7.03
C TYR A 322 -2.11 3.86 8.34
N ALA A 323 -1.98 2.98 9.33
CA ALA A 323 -1.25 3.31 10.56
C ALA A 323 0.26 3.42 10.31
N LEU A 324 0.83 2.59 9.42
CA LEU A 324 2.27 2.50 9.22
C LEU A 324 2.92 3.83 8.84
N PRO A 325 2.45 4.60 7.83
CA PRO A 325 3.02 5.92 7.52
C PRO A 325 2.90 6.91 8.69
N LEU A 326 1.80 6.89 9.44
CA LEU A 326 1.59 7.78 10.57
C LEU A 326 2.51 7.45 11.75
N LEU A 327 2.60 6.17 12.11
CA LEU A 327 3.51 5.69 13.15
C LEU A 327 4.96 5.93 12.77
N THR A 328 5.31 5.72 11.50
CA THR A 328 6.65 5.99 10.97
C THR A 328 6.98 7.47 11.02
N LEU A 329 6.04 8.35 10.63
CA LEU A 329 6.20 9.80 10.74
C LEU A 329 6.38 10.23 12.20
N LEU A 330 5.59 9.69 13.12
CA LEU A 330 5.73 9.92 14.55
C LEU A 330 7.10 9.47 15.06
N SER A 331 7.51 8.25 14.74
CA SER A 331 8.81 7.69 15.13
C SER A 331 9.98 8.54 14.64
N TYR A 332 9.96 8.98 13.37
CA TYR A 332 10.98 9.88 12.82
C TYR A 332 10.97 11.24 13.50
N SER A 333 9.79 11.80 13.77
CA SER A 333 9.68 13.10 14.45
C SER A 333 10.28 13.05 15.86
N LEU A 334 9.96 12.00 16.63
CA LEU A 334 10.53 11.77 17.97
C LEU A 334 12.05 11.59 17.90
N TYR A 335 12.54 10.81 16.94
CA TYR A 335 13.98 10.63 16.74
C TYR A 335 14.66 11.96 16.42
N THR A 336 14.11 12.75 15.49
CA THR A 336 14.65 14.07 15.13
C THR A 336 14.66 15.01 16.32
N GLU A 337 13.60 15.06 17.13
CA GLU A 337 13.55 15.86 18.35
C GLU A 337 14.65 15.44 19.37
N ILE A 338 14.83 14.14 19.59
CA ILE A 338 15.88 13.61 20.47
C ILE A 338 17.27 14.02 19.98
N ILE A 339 17.53 13.92 18.67
CA ILE A 339 18.81 14.30 18.09
C ILE A 339 19.02 15.83 18.16
N LEU A 340 18.03 16.63 17.78
CA LEU A 340 18.14 18.09 17.80
C LEU A 340 18.31 18.62 19.23
N SER A 341 17.59 18.06 20.21
CA SER A 341 17.75 18.43 21.62
C SER A 341 19.14 18.06 22.15
N HIS A 342 19.68 16.91 21.73
CA HIS A 342 21.06 16.54 22.06
C HIS A 342 22.07 17.49 21.41
N VAL A 343 21.93 17.78 20.11
CA VAL A 343 22.80 18.72 19.39
C VAL A 343 22.74 20.12 20.03
N ALA A 344 21.56 20.62 20.36
CA ALA A 344 21.38 21.92 21.00
C ALA A 344 22.04 21.97 22.38
N LYS A 345 21.84 20.93 23.20
CA LYS A 345 22.45 20.83 24.54
C LYS A 345 23.98 20.76 24.49
N HIS A 346 24.53 20.16 23.44
CA HIS A 346 25.97 19.94 23.28
C HIS A 346 26.59 20.83 22.19
N TRP A 347 25.92 21.92 21.79
CA TRP A 347 26.31 22.75 20.65
C TRP A 347 27.74 23.26 20.75
N ASP A 348 28.10 23.85 21.89
CA ASP A 348 29.45 24.40 22.08
C ASP A 348 30.53 23.33 22.03
N PHE A 349 30.24 22.12 22.52
CA PHE A 349 31.16 20.99 22.42
C PHE A 349 31.32 20.54 20.96
N ILE A 350 30.22 20.43 20.21
CA ILE A 350 30.22 20.05 18.80
C ILE A 350 31.02 21.09 17.99
N VAL A 351 30.75 22.38 18.18
CA VAL A 351 31.46 23.47 17.51
C VAL A 351 32.95 23.45 17.85
N ARG A 352 33.31 23.30 19.14
CA ARG A 352 34.72 23.16 19.54
C ARG A 352 35.37 21.94 18.90
N ALA A 353 34.70 20.79 18.85
CA ALA A 353 35.23 19.58 18.22
C ALA A 353 35.49 19.78 16.72
N ILE A 354 34.56 20.45 16.01
CA ILE A 354 34.69 20.79 14.59
C ILE A 354 35.85 21.76 14.36
N ILE A 355 35.94 22.83 15.14
CA ILE A 355 36.99 23.86 14.98
C ILE A 355 38.38 23.30 15.32
N THR A 356 38.48 22.48 16.37
CA THR A 356 39.77 21.98 16.87
C THR A 356 40.39 20.96 15.91
N ASN A 357 39.58 20.08 15.33
CA ASN A 357 40.09 19.08 14.39
C ASN A 357 38.99 18.60 13.42
N PRO A 358 38.71 19.36 12.35
CA PRO A 358 37.59 19.09 11.46
C PRO A 358 37.72 17.76 10.72
N THR A 359 38.95 17.36 10.35
CA THR A 359 39.21 16.07 9.69
C THR A 359 38.92 14.91 10.62
N LYS A 360 39.36 14.97 11.89
CA LYS A 360 39.08 13.93 12.89
C LYS A 360 37.61 13.90 13.31
N PHE A 361 36.92 15.04 13.31
CA PHE A 361 35.47 15.08 13.53
C PHE A 361 34.73 14.38 12.39
N ILE A 362 35.05 14.69 11.13
CA ILE A 362 34.47 14.04 9.95
C ILE A 362 34.80 12.54 9.95
N GLU A 363 36.06 12.18 10.22
CA GLU A 363 36.49 10.78 10.36
C GLU A 363 35.69 10.09 11.45
N ASN A 364 35.57 10.63 12.66
CA ASN A 364 34.77 10.01 13.71
C ASN A 364 33.29 9.90 13.34
N VAL A 365 32.68 10.90 12.68
CA VAL A 365 31.26 10.84 12.28
C VAL A 365 31.04 9.83 11.15
N ILE A 366 31.94 9.75 10.18
CA ILE A 366 31.85 8.85 9.04
C ILE A 366 32.27 7.44 9.43
N VAL A 367 33.44 7.24 10.04
CA VAL A 367 33.95 5.95 10.49
C VAL A 367 33.03 5.34 11.54
N TYR A 368 32.55 6.10 12.54
CA TYR A 368 31.59 5.53 13.51
C TYR A 368 30.25 5.16 12.87
N ARG A 369 29.80 5.88 11.83
CA ARG A 369 28.58 5.51 11.09
C ARG A 369 28.81 4.32 10.16
N ILE A 370 29.97 4.23 9.51
CA ILE A 370 30.37 3.10 8.66
C ILE A 370 30.56 1.85 9.52
N ASP A 371 31.29 1.94 10.63
CA ASP A 371 31.40 0.88 11.62
C ASP A 371 29.99 0.45 12.04
N ASN A 372 29.10 1.33 12.50
CA ASN A 372 27.73 0.91 12.84
C ASN A 372 26.87 0.39 11.65
N LEU A 373 27.19 0.73 10.39
CA LEU A 373 26.50 0.24 9.20
C LEU A 373 27.00 -1.14 8.74
N PHE A 374 28.26 -1.46 9.02
CA PHE A 374 28.95 -2.68 8.60
C PHE A 374 29.35 -3.60 9.75
N ASP A 375 29.11 -3.21 11.00
CA ASP A 375 29.18 -4.04 12.20
C ASP A 375 27.97 -5.00 12.21
N ILE A 376 27.89 -5.78 11.13
CA ILE A 376 27.33 -7.12 11.14
C ILE A 376 28.26 -7.91 12.04
N ASP A 377 28.11 -7.71 13.34
CA ASP A 377 28.72 -8.57 14.35
C ASP A 377 28.37 -10.02 13.96
N PRO A 378 29.36 -10.82 13.49
CA PRO A 378 29.12 -12.16 12.98
C PRO A 378 28.89 -13.17 14.11
N THR A 379 28.88 -12.72 15.37
CA THR A 379 28.63 -13.61 16.49
C THR A 379 27.20 -14.20 16.33
N PRO A 380 27.03 -15.54 16.43
CA PRO A 380 25.73 -16.18 16.32
C PRO A 380 24.71 -15.46 17.21
N ILE A 381 23.44 -15.41 16.82
CA ILE A 381 22.35 -14.80 17.61
C ILE A 381 22.45 -15.20 19.11
N PHE A 382 22.83 -16.45 19.38
CA PHE A 382 23.07 -17.01 20.72
C PHE A 382 24.19 -16.34 21.55
N HIS A 383 25.20 -15.76 20.92
CA HIS A 383 26.27 -15.01 21.58
C HIS A 383 25.98 -13.51 21.70
N LYS A 384 25.16 -12.92 20.83
CA LYS A 384 24.54 -11.61 21.15
C LYS A 384 23.73 -11.71 22.45
N PHE A 385 23.02 -12.84 22.67
CA PHE A 385 22.37 -13.18 23.95
C PHE A 385 23.33 -13.21 25.16
N SER A 386 24.62 -13.53 24.97
CA SER A 386 25.60 -13.48 26.07
C SER A 386 26.01 -12.07 26.49
N HIS A 387 25.89 -11.07 25.58
CA HIS A 387 26.03 -9.64 25.89
C HIS A 387 24.72 -9.00 26.40
N PHE A 388 23.57 -9.65 26.19
CA PHE A 388 22.28 -9.27 26.79
C PHE A 388 22.13 -9.72 28.26
N LEU A 389 23.06 -10.54 28.75
CA LEU A 389 23.27 -10.73 30.18
C LEU A 389 24.29 -9.67 30.62
N PRO A 390 23.96 -8.74 31.53
CA PRO A 390 25.00 -7.90 32.13
C PRO A 390 26.09 -8.81 32.68
N HIS A 391 27.36 -8.49 32.39
CA HIS A 391 28.57 -9.23 32.80
C HIS A 391 28.71 -9.43 34.33
N HIS A 392 27.71 -9.02 35.12
CA HIS A 392 27.53 -9.30 36.53
C HIS A 392 26.14 -9.87 36.81
N PHE A 393 25.80 -11.00 36.19
CA PHE A 393 24.74 -11.88 36.70
C PHE A 393 25.29 -12.58 37.96
N ASN A 394 25.20 -11.92 39.11
CA ASN A 394 25.28 -12.61 40.39
C ASN A 394 24.00 -13.46 40.50
N PRO A 395 24.06 -14.77 40.84
CA PRO A 395 22.87 -15.64 40.91
C PRO A 395 21.78 -15.19 41.90
N GLY A 396 21.95 -14.05 42.57
CA GLY A 396 21.01 -13.39 43.48
C GLY A 396 20.26 -12.16 42.94
N GLY A 397 20.19 -11.93 41.61
CA GLY A 397 19.11 -11.11 41.01
C GLY A 397 19.17 -9.58 41.17
N ILE A 398 20.35 -8.95 41.25
CA ILE A 398 20.49 -7.49 41.34
C ILE A 398 21.41 -6.96 40.24
N MET A 399 20.88 -6.12 39.32
CA MET A 399 21.72 -5.40 38.36
C MET A 399 22.44 -4.24 39.06
N LEU A 400 23.76 -4.18 38.90
CA LEU A 400 24.64 -3.18 39.49
C LEU A 400 25.37 -2.39 38.39
N ILE A 401 25.48 -1.07 38.54
CA ILE A 401 26.40 -0.23 37.78
C ILE A 401 27.36 0.43 38.77
N TYR A 402 28.66 0.21 38.62
CA TYR A 402 29.70 0.72 39.56
C TYR A 402 29.46 0.36 41.03
N GLY A 403 28.90 -0.82 41.30
CA GLY A 403 28.60 -1.29 42.66
C GLY A 403 27.29 -0.72 43.26
N ASN A 404 26.58 0.16 42.56
CA ASN A 404 25.29 0.70 43.00
C ASN A 404 24.11 -0.10 42.42
N LYS A 405 23.11 -0.39 43.26
CA LYS A 405 21.84 -1.02 42.86
C LYS A 405 21.05 -0.11 41.94
N LEU A 406 20.68 -0.62 40.77
CA LEU A 406 19.78 0.07 39.85
C LEU A 406 18.37 0.14 40.44
N SER A 407 17.66 1.24 40.15
CA SER A 407 16.24 1.35 40.47
C SER A 407 15.42 0.34 39.66
N THR A 408 14.25 -0.06 40.18
CA THR A 408 13.36 -1.00 39.50
C THR A 408 12.97 -0.50 38.10
N GLU A 409 12.77 0.81 37.94
CA GLU A 409 12.44 1.44 36.66
C GLU A 409 13.57 1.28 35.64
N MET A 410 14.82 1.48 36.05
CA MET A 410 15.99 1.32 35.18
C MET A 410 16.19 -0.14 34.75
N VAL A 411 15.92 -1.09 35.66
CA VAL A 411 15.93 -2.52 35.34
C VAL A 411 14.83 -2.86 34.32
N LEU A 412 13.59 -2.39 34.53
CA LEU A 412 12.48 -2.60 33.59
C LEU A 412 12.76 -2.00 32.22
N PHE A 413 13.34 -0.80 32.17
CA PHE A 413 13.73 -0.18 30.91
C PHE A 413 14.84 -0.93 30.19
N HIS A 414 15.83 -1.45 30.91
CA HIS A 414 16.84 -2.31 30.30
C HIS A 414 16.19 -3.53 29.65
N TYR A 415 15.33 -4.26 30.35
CA TYR A 415 14.61 -5.40 29.75
C TYR A 415 13.73 -4.99 28.56
N PHE A 416 13.05 -3.86 28.64
CA PHE A 416 12.27 -3.34 27.52
C PHE A 416 13.15 -2.97 26.32
N TYR A 417 14.31 -2.36 26.55
CA TYR A 417 15.28 -2.06 25.50
C TYR A 417 15.82 -3.33 24.84
N VAL A 418 16.16 -4.36 25.62
CA VAL A 418 16.56 -5.67 25.09
C VAL A 418 15.46 -6.28 24.23
N PHE A 419 14.21 -6.26 24.73
CA PHE A 419 13.04 -6.71 23.97
C PHE A 419 12.84 -5.92 22.68
N HIS A 420 12.94 -4.58 22.73
CA HIS A 420 12.86 -3.70 21.57
C HIS A 420 13.89 -4.08 20.51
N THR A 421 15.15 -4.25 20.90
CA THR A 421 16.24 -4.61 19.97
C THR A 421 15.98 -5.97 19.32
N PHE A 422 15.58 -6.97 20.11
CA PHE A 422 15.22 -8.29 19.59
C PHE A 422 14.07 -8.23 18.57
N VAL A 423 12.99 -7.53 18.91
CA VAL A 423 11.83 -7.34 18.02
C VAL A 423 12.23 -6.59 16.75
N GLY A 424 13.11 -5.58 16.86
CA GLY A 424 13.66 -4.85 15.72
C GLY A 424 14.47 -5.75 14.77
N GLU A 425 15.32 -6.62 15.30
CA GLU A 425 16.08 -7.59 14.49
C GLU A 425 15.15 -8.57 13.75
N VAL A 426 14.13 -9.13 14.44
CA VAL A 426 13.15 -10.02 13.81
C VAL A 426 12.35 -9.31 12.72
N SER A 427 11.92 -8.07 12.96
CA SER A 427 11.21 -7.24 11.98
C SER A 427 12.05 -7.00 10.72
N THR A 428 13.34 -6.73 10.89
CA THR A 428 14.30 -6.59 9.78
C THR A 428 14.41 -7.89 8.98
N ILE A 429 14.59 -9.03 9.64
CA ILE A 429 14.69 -10.34 8.98
C ILE A 429 13.44 -10.62 8.14
N VAL A 430 12.25 -10.44 8.73
CA VAL A 430 10.98 -10.70 8.04
C VAL A 430 10.77 -9.73 6.87
N SER A 431 11.19 -8.48 7.01
CA SER A 431 11.18 -7.48 5.92
C SER A 431 12.13 -7.87 4.78
N ILE A 432 13.34 -8.37 5.09
CA ILE A 432 14.28 -8.90 4.09
C ILE A 432 13.66 -10.08 3.35
N VAL A 433 13.00 -11.02 4.06
CA VAL A 433 12.30 -12.15 3.43
C VAL A 433 11.22 -11.67 2.44
N MET A 434 10.46 -10.63 2.79
CA MET A 434 9.48 -10.02 1.88
C MET A 434 10.15 -9.42 0.63
N ILE A 435 11.21 -8.64 0.81
CA ILE A 435 12.00 -8.01 -0.27
C ILE A 435 12.58 -9.08 -1.21
N VAL A 436 13.22 -10.12 -0.66
CA VAL A 436 13.78 -11.24 -1.44
C VAL A 436 12.69 -12.00 -2.18
N SER A 437 11.54 -12.23 -1.55
CA SER A 437 10.40 -12.88 -2.19
C SER A 437 9.90 -12.11 -3.43
N ILE A 438 9.82 -10.77 -3.34
CA ILE A 438 9.45 -9.90 -4.46
C ILE A 438 10.56 -9.90 -5.53
N LEU A 439 11.83 -9.87 -5.13
CA LEU A 439 12.97 -9.93 -6.05
C LEU A 439 12.99 -11.24 -6.87
N LEU A 440 12.83 -12.38 -6.21
CA LEU A 440 12.77 -13.70 -6.85
C LEU A 440 11.60 -13.81 -7.84
N TYR A 441 10.49 -13.14 -7.54
CA TYR A 441 9.33 -13.07 -8.42
C TYR A 441 9.56 -12.16 -9.64
N THR A 442 10.24 -11.02 -9.47
CA THR A 442 10.51 -10.06 -10.57
C THR A 442 11.65 -10.49 -11.49
N ARG A 443 12.56 -11.37 -11.02
CA ARG A 443 13.70 -11.91 -11.79
C ARG A 443 14.60 -10.85 -12.45
N ARG A 444 14.57 -9.59 -11.98
CA ARG A 444 15.33 -8.47 -12.55
C ARG A 444 15.85 -7.52 -11.46
N ILE A 445 17.10 -7.71 -11.04
CA ILE A 445 17.74 -6.94 -9.95
C ILE A 445 17.73 -5.43 -10.22
N ARG A 446 18.07 -4.99 -11.44
CA ARG A 446 18.11 -3.55 -11.78
C ARG A 446 16.73 -2.88 -11.67
N GLY A 447 15.70 -3.55 -12.19
CA GLY A 447 14.32 -3.05 -12.09
C GLY A 447 13.81 -3.04 -10.66
N PHE A 448 14.18 -4.06 -9.88
CA PHE A 448 13.86 -4.14 -8.45
C PHE A 448 14.46 -2.97 -7.67
N ALA A 449 15.74 -2.66 -7.87
CA ALA A 449 16.43 -1.56 -7.17
C ALA A 449 15.77 -0.20 -7.45
N LEU A 450 15.43 0.08 -8.71
CA LEU A 450 14.68 1.29 -9.07
C LEU A 450 13.26 1.28 -8.47
N GLY A 451 12.63 0.12 -8.40
CA GLY A 451 11.32 -0.08 -7.80
C GLY A 451 11.28 0.21 -6.30
N LEU A 452 12.40 0.10 -5.57
CA LEU A 452 12.47 0.47 -4.15
C LEU A 452 12.16 1.96 -3.89
N LEU A 453 12.28 2.83 -4.90
CA LEU A 453 11.82 4.22 -4.83
C LEU A 453 10.30 4.32 -4.58
N ALA A 454 9.54 3.23 -4.75
CA ALA A 454 8.13 3.18 -4.39
C ALA A 454 7.89 3.49 -2.92
N PHE A 455 8.71 2.99 -1.99
CA PHE A 455 8.48 3.17 -0.55
C PHE A 455 8.45 4.64 -0.11
N PRO A 456 9.48 5.47 -0.38
CA PRO A 456 9.41 6.89 -0.02
C PRO A 456 8.29 7.62 -0.79
N LEU A 457 8.08 7.32 -2.08
CA LEU A 457 7.03 7.99 -2.87
C LEU A 457 5.62 7.66 -2.32
N MET A 458 5.37 6.40 -1.95
CA MET A 458 4.13 5.95 -1.32
C MET A 458 3.93 6.64 0.03
N PHE A 459 4.97 6.70 0.88
CA PHE A 459 4.92 7.37 2.17
C PHE A 459 4.51 8.85 2.03
N PHE A 460 5.20 9.61 1.17
CA PHE A 460 4.88 11.02 0.96
C PHE A 460 3.51 11.22 0.33
N ALA A 461 3.14 10.37 -0.65
CA ALA A 461 1.85 10.47 -1.33
C ALA A 461 0.68 10.19 -0.37
N ASP A 462 0.81 9.20 0.53
CA ASP A 462 -0.25 8.86 1.48
C ASP A 462 -0.40 9.92 2.58
N ILE A 463 0.69 10.37 3.19
CA ILE A 463 0.66 11.47 4.17
C ILE A 463 0.04 12.74 3.55
N PHE A 464 0.47 13.11 2.35
CA PHE A 464 -0.11 14.25 1.64
C PHE A 464 -1.59 14.03 1.30
N ALA A 465 -1.96 12.83 0.85
CA ALA A 465 -3.34 12.48 0.54
C ALA A 465 -4.26 12.60 1.76
N LEU A 466 -3.83 12.08 2.91
CA LEU A 466 -4.57 12.17 4.17
C LEU A 466 -4.80 13.63 4.59
N MET A 467 -3.75 14.46 4.53
CA MET A 467 -3.83 15.91 4.80
C MET A 467 -4.66 16.69 3.79
N THR A 468 -5.08 16.08 2.68
CA THR A 468 -5.84 16.75 1.61
C THR A 468 -7.08 15.98 1.20
N ILE A 469 -7.57 15.11 2.08
CA ILE A 469 -8.67 14.19 1.83
C ILE A 469 -9.96 14.90 1.37
N TRP A 470 -10.20 16.14 1.83
CA TRP A 470 -11.37 16.95 1.47
C TRP A 470 -11.31 17.64 0.11
N ARG A 471 -10.17 17.65 -0.59
CA ARG A 471 -9.98 18.44 -1.83
C ARG A 471 -10.48 17.74 -3.11
N GLN A 472 -11.53 16.90 -3.04
CA GLN A 472 -11.93 15.98 -4.12
C GLN A 472 -13.13 16.45 -4.96
N LYS A 473 -13.07 17.67 -5.54
CA LYS A 473 -14.21 18.24 -6.31
C LYS A 473 -14.19 18.02 -7.83
N LYS A 474 -13.10 17.53 -8.43
CA LYS A 474 -13.01 17.33 -9.90
C LYS A 474 -12.35 16.01 -10.27
N TRP A 475 -12.93 15.33 -11.26
CA TRP A 475 -12.34 14.16 -11.91
C TRP A 475 -11.35 14.69 -12.95
N SER A 476 -10.06 14.46 -12.75
CA SER A 476 -9.07 14.62 -13.80
C SER A 476 -8.80 13.24 -14.41
N GLY A 477 -9.08 13.10 -15.71
CA GLY A 477 -8.63 11.95 -16.50
C GLY A 477 -7.11 11.79 -16.43
N ARG A 478 -6.60 10.67 -16.95
CA ARG A 478 -5.15 10.47 -17.11
C ARG A 478 -4.73 11.32 -18.32
N SER A 479 -4.35 12.58 -18.07
CA SER A 479 -3.67 13.43 -19.05
C SER A 479 -2.19 13.12 -19.09
#